data_AF-A0A2S2NN76-F1
#
_entry.id   AF-A0A2S2NN76-F1
#
_cell.length_a   1.000
_cell.length_b   1.000
_cell.length_c   1.000
_cell.angle_alpha   90.00
_cell.angle_beta   90.00
_cell.angle_gamma   90.00
#
_symmetry.space_group_name_H-M   'P 1'
#
loop_
_entity.id
_entity.type
_entity.pdbx_description
1 polymer ?
#
loop_
_entity_poly.entity_id
_entity_poly.type
_entity_poly.pdbx_seq_one_letter_code
_entity_poly.pdbx_strand_id
1 'polypeptide(L)'
;MELNENPTKLNCASTIQENELLSEVFEKTLLEISILDSLFGSSSINEYIKDIFKVSIDELHNFGTLKTLHAIVDENEQKKKLRFRLRKDEREPSNDEQFIKEYVSLEKKIQTLKQEEEEIDAVIEKCTADGEHIAIRRETEKNYVDKWEKARVENFKFKFKSEELELQKYMVELEAKMKTDQIVDKENEQYLDYSIKELEKQIEYWECKYKTDTKEIDEKLENLIITLEEKTKEIESLKKTFNERQTIIEEHAENKQRVEEEKKRIDHMEKMATKIQAWWRGTMVRRRLGPFKHLLGPRKKSIKKPLINKGKKPKSK
;
A
#
# COMPACT_ATOMS: atom_id res chain seq x y z
N MET A 1 -18.44 29.33 154.82
CA MET A 1 -19.49 30.04 154.07
C MET A 1 -19.72 29.18 152.84
N GLU A 2 -20.62 28.21 152.97
CA GLU A 2 -22.04 28.39 152.63
C GLU A 2 -22.18 28.83 151.17
N LEU A 3 -22.99 28.25 150.32
CA LEU A 3 -23.99 27.19 150.36
C LEU A 3 -24.44 27.12 148.87
N ASN A 4 -25.23 26.11 148.54
CA ASN A 4 -26.20 26.16 147.44
C ASN A 4 -25.68 26.18 146.01
N GLU A 5 -26.41 25.66 145.04
CA GLU A 5 -27.50 24.69 144.91
C GLU A 5 -27.61 24.60 143.38
N ASN A 6 -27.93 23.43 142.84
CA ASN A 6 -28.26 23.31 141.42
C ASN A 6 -29.37 24.30 141.05
N PRO A 7 -29.36 24.80 139.80
CA PRO A 7 -30.53 24.52 139.00
C PRO A 7 -30.19 24.19 137.54
N THR A 8 -30.48 22.96 137.17
CA THR A 8 -30.87 22.56 135.82
C THR A 8 -32.10 23.34 135.33
N LYS A 9 -32.14 23.58 134.01
CA LYS A 9 -33.26 24.08 133.18
C LYS A 9 -33.14 25.55 132.77
N LEU A 10 -32.26 25.83 131.83
CA LEU A 10 -32.35 26.94 130.87
C LEU A 10 -31.27 26.74 129.79
N ASN A 11 -31.37 25.67 128.99
CA ASN A 11 -30.47 25.44 127.84
C ASN A 11 -31.07 24.40 126.87
N CYS A 12 -32.32 24.60 126.44
CA CYS A 12 -32.90 23.78 125.36
C CYS A 12 -33.08 24.56 124.04
N ALA A 13 -33.31 25.88 124.09
CA ALA A 13 -33.47 26.67 122.87
C ALA A 13 -32.12 27.05 122.22
N SER A 14 -31.07 27.30 123.02
CA SER A 14 -29.69 27.54 122.54
C SER A 14 -29.13 26.32 121.80
N THR A 15 -29.35 25.13 122.37
CA THR A 15 -28.79 23.85 121.89
C THR A 15 -29.39 23.40 120.56
N ILE A 16 -30.66 23.72 120.29
CA ILE A 16 -31.31 23.38 119.01
C ILE A 16 -30.74 24.25 117.88
N GLN A 17 -30.54 25.56 118.14
CA GLN A 17 -29.97 26.49 117.17
C GLN A 17 -28.47 26.19 116.89
N GLU A 18 -27.73 25.77 117.93
CA GLU A 18 -26.35 25.31 117.80
C GLU A 18 -26.24 24.00 116.99
N ASN A 19 -27.17 23.06 117.17
CA ASN A 19 -27.21 21.82 116.40
C ASN A 19 -27.58 22.04 114.92
N GLU A 20 -28.50 22.97 114.62
CA GLU A 20 -28.86 23.33 113.25
C GLU A 20 -27.67 24.00 112.53
N LEU A 21 -26.96 24.90 113.20
CA LEU A 21 -25.73 25.50 112.69
C LEU A 21 -24.63 24.47 112.45
N LEU A 22 -24.46 23.48 113.35
CA LEU A 22 -23.49 22.40 113.16
C LEU A 22 -23.87 21.52 111.97
N SER A 23 -25.15 21.17 111.81
CA SER A 23 -25.63 20.39 110.66
C SER A 23 -25.34 21.12 109.33
N GLU A 24 -25.60 22.43 109.29
CA GLU A 24 -25.34 23.25 108.09
C GLU A 24 -23.84 23.32 107.75
N VAL A 25 -22.97 23.37 108.77
CA VAL A 25 -21.51 23.30 108.58
C VAL A 25 -21.09 21.94 108.03
N PHE A 26 -21.63 20.85 108.58
CA PHE A 26 -21.32 19.50 108.13
C PHE A 26 -21.78 19.26 106.68
N GLU A 27 -22.96 19.74 106.29
CA GLU A 27 -23.45 19.66 104.91
C GLU A 27 -22.58 20.46 103.92
N LYS A 28 -22.18 21.68 104.30
CA LYS A 28 -21.24 22.49 103.48
C LYS A 28 -19.90 21.77 103.27
N THR A 29 -19.36 21.13 104.30
CA THR A 29 -18.11 20.37 104.16
C THR A 29 -18.27 19.13 103.27
N LEU A 30 -19.42 18.44 103.29
CA LEU A 30 -19.68 17.33 102.34
C LEU A 30 -19.73 17.82 100.88
N LEU A 31 -20.30 19.00 100.64
CA LEU A 31 -20.33 19.62 99.31
C LEU A 31 -18.92 19.97 98.82
N GLU A 32 -18.08 20.57 99.67
CA GLU A 32 -16.68 20.87 99.33
C GLU A 32 -15.88 19.62 98.98
N ILE A 33 -16.05 18.52 99.73
CA ILE A 33 -15.37 17.25 99.43
C ILE A 33 -15.92 16.63 98.13
N SER A 34 -17.22 16.80 97.82
CA SER A 34 -17.77 16.41 96.51
C SER A 34 -17.22 17.22 95.33
N ILE A 35 -16.98 18.51 95.51
CA ILE A 35 -16.33 19.35 94.49
C ILE A 35 -14.88 18.88 94.27
N LEU A 36 -14.16 18.56 95.34
CA LEU A 36 -12.79 18.06 95.26
C LEU A 36 -12.68 16.71 94.54
N ASP A 37 -13.62 15.78 94.78
CA ASP A 37 -13.66 14.50 94.06
C ASP A 37 -13.89 14.66 92.55
N SER A 38 -14.68 15.68 92.14
CA SER A 38 -14.89 15.95 90.72
C SER A 38 -13.67 16.55 90.02
N LEU A 39 -12.79 17.25 90.75
CA LEU A 39 -11.61 17.91 90.19
C LEU A 39 -10.39 16.99 90.15
N PHE A 40 -10.22 16.14 91.17
CA PHE A 40 -8.99 15.36 91.36
C PHE A 40 -9.19 13.84 91.35
N GLY A 41 -10.44 13.37 91.18
CA GLY A 41 -10.80 11.95 91.21
C GLY A 41 -10.97 11.42 92.64
N SER A 42 -11.90 10.47 92.82
CA SER A 42 -12.24 9.91 94.13
C SER A 42 -11.07 9.16 94.75
N SER A 43 -10.59 9.63 95.90
CA SER A 43 -9.64 8.89 96.74
C SER A 43 -10.40 8.09 97.80
N SER A 44 -9.94 6.87 98.11
CA SER A 44 -10.52 6.00 99.15
C SER A 44 -10.64 6.69 100.53
N ILE A 45 -9.80 7.70 100.78
CA ILE A 45 -9.83 8.51 102.00
C ILE A 45 -11.00 9.51 101.99
N ASN A 46 -11.33 10.09 100.84
CA ASN A 46 -12.44 11.04 100.71
C ASN A 46 -13.79 10.33 100.86
N GLU A 47 -13.90 9.10 100.36
CA GLU A 47 -15.10 8.26 100.50
C GLU A 47 -15.35 7.88 101.97
N TYR A 48 -14.31 7.48 102.70
CA TYR A 48 -14.37 7.19 104.14
C TYR A 48 -14.77 8.42 104.98
N ILE A 49 -14.24 9.60 104.65
CA ILE A 49 -14.60 10.85 105.35
C ILE A 49 -16.07 11.23 105.05
N LYS A 50 -16.52 11.10 103.79
CA LYS A 50 -17.92 11.35 103.43
C LYS A 50 -18.89 10.47 104.20
N ASP A 51 -18.58 9.18 104.36
CA ASP A 51 -19.44 8.25 105.08
C ASP A 51 -19.51 8.58 106.59
N ILE A 52 -18.39 8.95 107.22
CA ILE A 52 -18.37 9.36 108.64
C ILE A 52 -19.23 10.61 108.86
N PHE A 53 -19.12 11.60 107.97
CA PHE A 53 -19.85 12.86 108.10
C PHE A 53 -21.34 12.67 107.83
N LYS A 54 -21.73 11.82 106.86
CA LYS A 54 -23.14 11.46 106.64
C LYS A 54 -23.75 10.77 107.86
N VAL A 55 -23.08 9.77 108.43
CA VAL A 55 -23.55 9.05 109.62
C VAL A 55 -23.69 10.01 110.82
N SER A 56 -22.79 10.99 110.94
CA SER A 56 -22.83 11.99 112.01
C SER A 56 -23.97 13.00 111.86
N ILE A 57 -24.32 13.40 110.62
CA ILE A 57 -25.47 14.27 110.33
C ILE A 57 -26.79 13.53 110.62
N ASP A 58 -26.90 12.26 110.20
CA ASP A 58 -28.07 11.43 110.45
C ASP A 58 -28.30 11.20 111.97
N GLU A 59 -27.24 11.05 112.75
CA GLU A 59 -27.32 10.96 114.22
C GLU A 59 -27.68 12.30 114.88
N LEU A 60 -27.22 13.43 114.34
CA LEU A 60 -27.56 14.75 114.82
C LEU A 60 -29.05 15.06 114.62
N HIS A 61 -29.59 14.74 113.43
CA HIS A 61 -30.99 14.98 113.08
C HIS A 61 -31.95 14.05 113.82
N ASN A 62 -31.61 12.77 114.00
CA ASN A 62 -32.53 11.79 114.60
C ASN A 62 -32.42 11.68 116.12
N PHE A 63 -31.24 11.91 116.70
CA PHE A 63 -30.99 11.63 118.12
C PHE A 63 -30.32 12.80 118.86
N GLY A 64 -30.03 13.93 118.19
CA GLY A 64 -29.46 15.14 118.79
C GLY A 64 -28.13 14.91 119.53
N THR A 65 -27.42 13.81 119.26
CA THR A 65 -26.22 13.40 120.00
C THR A 65 -25.17 12.77 119.07
N LEU A 66 -23.90 13.22 119.18
CA LEU A 66 -22.77 12.77 118.35
C LEU A 66 -22.00 11.59 118.94
N LYS A 67 -22.67 10.50 119.33
CA LYS A 67 -22.01 9.40 120.04
C LYS A 67 -21.08 8.58 119.14
N THR A 68 -21.41 8.40 117.87
CA THR A 68 -20.61 7.56 116.95
C THR A 68 -19.37 8.29 116.45
N LEU A 69 -19.44 9.61 116.23
CA LEU A 69 -18.25 10.42 115.99
C LEU A 69 -17.32 10.43 117.20
N HIS A 70 -17.86 10.51 118.43
CA HIS A 70 -17.05 10.43 119.65
C HIS A 70 -16.37 9.07 119.80
N ALA A 71 -17.06 7.97 119.48
CA ALA A 71 -16.49 6.62 119.51
C ALA A 71 -15.36 6.44 118.47
N ILE A 72 -15.51 7.01 117.27
CA ILE A 72 -14.48 6.96 116.20
C ILE A 72 -13.29 7.86 116.54
N VAL A 73 -13.51 9.02 117.18
CA VAL A 73 -12.44 9.89 117.68
C VAL A 73 -11.71 9.23 118.85
N ASP A 74 -12.41 8.53 119.74
CA ASP A 74 -11.80 7.75 120.83
C ASP A 74 -11.01 6.54 120.30
N GLU A 75 -11.51 5.83 119.29
CA GLU A 75 -10.75 4.79 118.60
C GLU A 75 -9.51 5.36 117.90
N ASN A 76 -9.60 6.56 117.30
CA ASN A 76 -8.44 7.24 116.70
C ASN A 76 -7.46 7.76 117.76
N GLU A 77 -7.92 8.22 118.93
CA GLU A 77 -7.05 8.55 120.07
C GLU A 77 -6.35 7.31 120.63
N GLN A 78 -7.05 6.18 120.74
CA GLN A 78 -6.46 4.92 121.17
C GLN A 78 -5.49 4.36 120.11
N LYS A 79 -5.80 4.46 118.81
CA LYS A 79 -4.86 4.15 117.71
C LYS A 79 -3.66 5.12 117.67
N LYS A 80 -3.84 6.39 118.06
CA LYS A 80 -2.74 7.38 118.20
C LYS A 80 -1.87 7.09 119.44
N LYS A 81 -2.46 6.63 120.56
CA LYS A 81 -1.76 6.17 121.78
C LYS A 81 -1.07 4.81 121.59
N LEU A 82 -1.61 3.90 120.78
CA LEU A 82 -0.98 2.64 120.35
C LEU A 82 0.17 2.89 119.35
N ARG A 83 0.01 3.82 118.40
CA ARG A 83 1.10 4.31 117.53
C ARG A 83 2.22 5.02 118.31
N PHE A 84 1.93 5.51 119.52
CA PHE A 84 2.93 6.11 120.42
C PHE A 84 3.68 5.09 121.30
N ARG A 85 3.13 3.88 121.55
CA ARG A 85 3.81 2.83 122.34
C ARG A 85 4.60 1.83 121.49
N LEU A 86 4.30 1.71 120.20
CA LEU A 86 5.06 0.89 119.24
C LEU A 86 6.23 1.62 118.56
N ARG A 87 6.53 2.87 118.95
CA ARG A 87 7.60 3.70 118.36
C ARG A 87 8.75 4.03 119.32
N LYS A 88 8.94 3.25 120.40
CA LYS A 88 9.93 3.62 121.43
C LYS A 88 10.95 2.55 121.81
N ASP A 89 11.12 1.51 121.00
CA ASP A 89 12.26 0.62 121.15
C ASP A 89 12.64 -0.03 119.81
N GLU A 90 13.24 0.76 118.92
CA GLU A 90 14.16 0.32 117.88
C GLU A 90 14.93 1.55 117.40
N ARG A 91 16.25 1.43 117.40
CA ARG A 91 17.21 2.53 117.23
C ARG A 91 17.06 3.17 115.84
N GLU A 92 17.13 4.50 115.82
CA GLU A 92 17.35 5.28 114.59
C GLU A 92 18.59 4.78 113.84
N PRO A 93 18.49 4.58 112.51
CA PRO A 93 19.51 5.01 111.58
C PRO A 93 19.10 6.36 110.96
N SER A 94 20.11 7.17 110.69
CA SER A 94 20.07 8.58 110.29
C SER A 94 19.14 8.90 109.10
N ASN A 95 18.56 10.11 109.08
CA ASN A 95 17.90 10.76 107.94
C ASN A 95 18.73 10.67 106.63
N ASP A 96 20.04 10.45 106.75
CA ASP A 96 20.97 10.29 105.62
C ASP A 96 20.74 8.99 104.83
N GLU A 97 20.31 7.88 105.43
CA GLU A 97 20.23 6.59 104.70
C GLU A 97 19.09 6.52 103.66
N GLN A 98 17.97 7.21 103.90
CA GLN A 98 16.88 7.31 102.93
C GLN A 98 17.24 8.27 101.79
N PHE A 99 17.86 9.41 102.12
CA PHE A 99 18.44 10.33 101.13
C PHE A 99 19.53 9.64 100.29
N ILE A 100 20.40 8.81 100.89
CA ILE A 100 21.41 8.04 100.17
C ILE A 100 20.75 7.02 99.24
N LYS A 101 19.68 6.33 99.66
CA LYS A 101 18.96 5.38 98.78
C LYS A 101 18.27 6.09 97.60
N GLU A 102 17.67 7.26 97.82
CA GLU A 102 17.10 8.07 96.74
C GLU A 102 18.18 8.65 95.82
N TYR A 103 19.30 9.11 96.38
CA TYR A 103 20.45 9.60 95.62
C TYR A 103 21.05 8.51 94.74
N VAL A 104 21.26 7.30 95.29
CA VAL A 104 21.74 6.13 94.54
C VAL A 104 20.72 5.68 93.48
N SER A 105 19.41 5.81 93.74
CA SER A 105 18.36 5.52 92.75
C SER A 105 18.34 6.54 91.61
N LEU A 106 18.48 7.82 91.93
CA LEU A 106 18.62 8.91 90.95
C LEU A 106 19.91 8.78 90.15
N GLU A 107 21.01 8.41 90.77
CA GLU A 107 22.30 8.19 90.12
C GLU A 107 22.24 7.01 89.14
N LYS A 108 21.56 5.92 89.51
CA LYS A 108 21.25 4.82 88.58
C LYS A 108 20.38 5.27 87.42
N LYS A 109 19.35 6.09 87.66
CA LYS A 109 18.50 6.67 86.59
C LYS A 109 19.28 7.60 85.67
N ILE A 110 20.18 8.42 86.21
CA ILE A 110 21.07 9.28 85.43
C ILE A 110 22.00 8.41 84.58
N GLN A 111 22.49 7.29 85.12
CA GLN A 111 23.36 6.39 84.38
C GLN A 111 22.64 5.62 83.28
N THR A 112 21.40 5.18 83.50
CA THR A 112 20.58 4.58 82.44
C THR A 112 20.21 5.60 81.37
N LEU A 113 19.87 6.84 81.74
CA LEU A 113 19.61 7.91 80.79
C LEU A 113 20.83 8.27 79.95
N LYS A 114 22.03 8.27 80.54
CA LYS A 114 23.29 8.46 79.78
C LYS A 114 23.55 7.32 78.80
N GLN A 115 23.27 6.08 79.18
CA GLN A 115 23.38 4.93 78.26
C GLN A 115 22.36 5.03 77.13
N GLU A 116 21.13 5.43 77.41
CA GLU A 116 20.10 5.69 76.38
C GLU A 116 20.49 6.86 75.46
N GLU A 117 21.09 7.93 75.99
CA GLU A 117 21.63 9.06 75.23
C GLU A 117 22.76 8.59 74.29
N GLU A 118 23.73 7.82 74.81
CA GLU A 118 24.80 7.22 74.00
C GLU A 118 24.26 6.27 72.91
N GLU A 119 23.22 5.50 73.20
CA GLU A 119 22.55 4.63 72.21
C GLU A 119 21.83 5.45 71.14
N ILE A 120 21.13 6.52 71.52
CA ILE A 120 20.47 7.44 70.58
C ILE A 120 21.51 8.11 69.68
N ASP A 121 22.60 8.62 70.25
CA ASP A 121 23.69 9.25 69.50
C ASP A 121 24.34 8.28 68.52
N ALA A 122 24.57 7.02 68.92
CA ALA A 122 25.09 5.98 68.02
C ALA A 122 24.13 5.65 66.86
N VAL A 123 22.81 5.67 67.11
CA VAL A 123 21.80 5.49 66.06
C VAL A 123 21.78 6.69 65.11
N ILE A 124 21.89 7.92 65.62
CA ILE A 124 21.97 9.15 64.80
C ILE A 124 23.22 9.12 63.94
N GLU A 125 24.39 8.79 64.49
CA GLU A 125 25.64 8.68 63.74
C GLU A 125 25.54 7.64 62.62
N LYS A 126 24.95 6.48 62.89
CA LYS A 126 24.73 5.46 61.86
C LYS A 126 23.75 5.92 60.78
N CYS A 127 22.61 6.51 61.16
CA CYS A 127 21.62 7.01 60.21
C CYS A 127 22.17 8.14 59.33
N THR A 128 23.04 9.00 59.88
CA THR A 128 23.70 10.07 59.12
C THR A 128 24.74 9.49 58.16
N ALA A 129 25.59 8.57 58.60
CA ALA A 129 26.55 7.87 57.74
C ALA A 129 25.85 7.10 56.60
N ASP A 130 24.76 6.38 56.91
CA ASP A 130 23.93 5.69 55.91
C ASP A 130 23.31 6.70 54.92
N GLY A 131 22.84 7.86 55.41
CA GLY A 131 22.33 8.95 54.58
C GLY A 131 23.37 9.50 53.61
N GLU A 132 24.60 9.72 54.08
CA GLU A 132 25.74 10.16 53.26
C GLU A 132 26.13 9.10 52.22
N HIS A 133 26.20 7.83 52.62
CA HIS A 133 26.46 6.72 51.69
C HIS A 133 25.40 6.63 50.59
N ILE A 134 24.12 6.77 50.92
CA ILE A 134 23.03 6.78 49.94
C ILE A 134 23.14 8.01 49.02
N ALA A 135 23.52 9.19 49.55
CA ALA A 135 23.70 10.39 48.74
C ALA A 135 24.85 10.24 47.73
N ILE A 136 26.02 9.77 48.20
CA ILE A 136 27.17 9.48 47.34
C ILE A 136 26.78 8.44 46.28
N ARG A 137 26.12 7.36 46.67
CA ARG A 137 25.66 6.32 45.74
C ARG A 137 24.75 6.89 44.66
N ARG A 138 23.70 7.64 45.03
CA ARG A 138 22.79 8.27 44.06
C ARG A 138 23.52 9.19 43.09
N GLU A 139 24.46 9.99 43.58
CA GLU A 139 25.25 10.89 42.74
C GLU A 139 26.17 10.11 41.79
N THR A 140 26.80 9.03 42.25
CA THR A 140 27.60 8.15 41.39
C THR A 140 26.77 7.43 40.33
N GLU A 141 25.59 6.92 40.70
CA GLU A 141 24.65 6.27 39.77
C GLU A 141 24.16 7.26 38.71
N LYS A 142 23.78 8.48 39.11
CA LYS A 142 23.41 9.55 38.19
C LYS A 142 24.54 9.89 37.22
N ASN A 143 25.75 10.10 37.72
CA ASN A 143 26.91 10.41 36.88
C ASN A 143 27.25 9.27 35.92
N TYR A 144 27.05 8.01 36.34
CA TYR A 144 27.21 6.85 35.47
C TYR A 144 26.16 6.84 34.34
N VAL A 145 24.88 7.03 34.68
CA VAL A 145 23.79 7.09 33.70
C VAL A 145 24.00 8.24 32.71
N ASP A 146 24.40 9.42 33.19
CA ASP A 146 24.66 10.58 32.34
C ASP A 146 25.81 10.32 31.34
N LYS A 147 26.90 9.70 31.81
CA LYS A 147 28.03 9.32 30.93
C LYS A 147 27.63 8.25 29.94
N TRP A 148 26.86 7.25 30.39
CA TRP A 148 26.37 6.16 29.54
C TRP A 148 25.45 6.68 28.44
N GLU A 149 24.48 7.54 28.77
CA GLU A 149 23.56 8.08 27.77
C GLU A 149 24.27 9.02 26.79
N LYS A 150 25.24 9.84 27.26
CA LYS A 150 26.09 10.64 26.36
C LYS A 150 26.85 9.75 25.36
N ALA A 151 27.53 8.72 25.83
CA ALA A 151 28.26 7.78 24.98
C ALA A 151 27.32 7.03 24.01
N ARG A 152 26.10 6.69 24.46
CA ARG A 152 25.08 6.04 23.64
C ARG A 152 24.61 6.94 22.50
N VAL A 153 24.31 8.20 22.81
CA VAL A 153 23.93 9.21 21.80
C VAL A 153 25.06 9.47 20.81
N GLU A 154 26.30 9.58 21.27
CA GLU A 154 27.47 9.74 20.41
C GLU A 154 27.68 8.54 19.48
N ASN A 155 27.53 7.32 20.00
CA ASN A 155 27.60 6.09 19.21
C ASN A 155 26.53 6.08 18.10
N PHE A 156 25.29 6.42 18.44
CA PHE A 156 24.22 6.53 17.44
C PHE A 156 24.49 7.62 16.40
N LYS A 157 24.94 8.81 16.82
CA LYS A 157 25.32 9.87 15.89
C LYS A 157 26.41 9.42 14.92
N PHE A 158 27.43 8.72 15.43
CA PHE A 158 28.50 8.19 14.58
C PHE A 158 27.99 7.14 13.59
N LYS A 159 27.16 6.19 14.05
CA LYS A 159 26.55 5.17 13.18
C LYS A 159 25.70 5.78 12.08
N PHE A 160 24.77 6.67 12.44
CA PHE A 160 23.92 7.34 11.45
C PHE A 160 24.75 8.17 10.46
N LYS A 161 25.79 8.86 10.92
CA LYS A 161 26.67 9.62 10.03
C LYS A 161 27.47 8.73 9.08
N SER A 162 27.88 7.54 9.54
CA SER A 162 28.56 6.56 8.68
C SER A 162 27.61 6.01 7.61
N GLU A 163 26.41 5.60 8.01
CA GLU A 163 25.36 5.11 7.10
C GLU A 163 24.93 6.19 6.10
N GLU A 164 24.76 7.44 6.56
CA GLU A 164 24.46 8.59 5.71
C GLU A 164 25.55 8.81 4.66
N LEU A 165 26.83 8.72 5.06
CA LEU A 165 27.95 8.88 4.13
C LEU A 165 28.00 7.75 3.10
N GLU A 166 27.68 6.51 3.49
CA GLU A 166 27.59 5.38 2.55
C GLU A 166 26.47 5.57 1.53
N LEU A 167 25.29 5.99 1.99
CA LEU A 167 24.17 6.32 1.11
C LEU A 167 24.50 7.47 0.17
N GLN A 168 25.16 8.53 0.66
CA GLN A 168 25.61 9.65 -0.17
C GLN A 168 26.60 9.21 -1.25
N LYS A 169 27.57 8.34 -0.93
CA LYS A 169 28.49 7.77 -1.92
C LYS A 169 27.73 6.97 -2.99
N TYR A 170 26.79 6.12 -2.56
CA TYR A 170 25.98 5.33 -3.48
C TYR A 170 25.11 6.21 -4.39
N MET A 171 24.54 7.30 -3.86
CA MET A 171 23.81 8.28 -4.67
C MET A 171 24.70 8.92 -5.74
N VAL A 172 25.91 9.35 -5.38
CA VAL A 172 26.86 9.95 -6.35
C VAL A 172 27.27 8.93 -7.41
N GLU A 173 27.51 7.67 -7.05
CA GLU A 173 27.80 6.60 -8.00
C GLU A 173 26.63 6.33 -8.96
N LEU A 174 25.39 6.31 -8.46
CA LEU A 174 24.20 6.18 -9.29
C LEU A 174 24.02 7.38 -10.22
N GLU A 175 24.22 8.60 -9.74
CA GLU A 175 24.17 9.80 -10.57
C GLU A 175 25.23 9.78 -11.68
N ALA A 176 26.43 9.29 -11.38
CA ALA A 176 27.48 9.12 -12.37
C ALA A 176 27.08 8.10 -13.46
N LYS A 177 26.54 6.95 -13.06
CA LYS A 177 26.01 5.93 -13.99
C LYS A 177 24.86 6.47 -14.84
N MET A 178 23.92 7.19 -14.23
CA MET A 178 22.82 7.83 -14.97
C MET A 178 23.34 8.82 -16.01
N LYS A 179 24.36 9.62 -15.68
CA LYS A 179 24.97 10.55 -16.64
C LYS A 179 25.68 9.83 -17.77
N THR A 180 26.38 8.73 -17.51
CA THR A 180 27.01 7.93 -18.57
C THR A 180 25.98 7.30 -19.47
N ASP A 181 24.90 6.73 -18.91
CA ASP A 181 23.82 6.12 -19.67
C ASP A 181 23.14 7.16 -20.57
N GLN A 182 22.87 8.38 -20.05
CA GLN A 182 22.33 9.49 -20.84
C GLN A 182 23.23 9.92 -22.01
N ILE A 183 24.55 9.79 -21.89
CA ILE A 183 25.47 10.08 -22.99
C ILE A 183 25.39 8.99 -24.04
N VAL A 184 25.44 7.73 -23.61
CA VAL A 184 25.33 6.56 -24.49
C VAL A 184 23.99 6.55 -25.24
N ASP A 185 22.89 6.89 -24.56
CA ASP A 185 21.56 6.99 -25.19
C ASP A 185 21.54 8.04 -26.30
N LYS A 186 22.13 9.21 -26.07
CA LYS A 186 22.25 10.27 -27.09
C LYS A 186 23.12 9.84 -28.27
N GLU A 187 24.23 9.14 -28.02
CA GLU A 187 25.08 8.60 -29.08
C GLU A 187 24.34 7.54 -29.91
N ASN A 188 23.59 6.67 -29.26
CA ASN A 188 22.74 5.67 -29.91
C ASN A 188 21.66 6.34 -30.77
N GLU A 189 20.97 7.37 -30.25
CA GLU A 189 19.99 8.15 -31.01
C GLU A 189 20.62 8.80 -32.26
N GLN A 190 21.81 9.40 -32.12
CA GLN A 190 22.53 9.99 -33.25
C GLN A 190 22.93 8.94 -34.30
N TYR A 191 23.40 7.77 -33.86
CA TYR A 191 23.73 6.66 -34.76
C TYR A 191 22.50 6.15 -35.52
N LEU A 192 21.38 5.97 -34.82
CA LEU A 192 20.13 5.54 -35.43
C LEU A 192 19.61 6.57 -36.43
N ASP A 193 19.62 7.86 -36.08
CA ASP A 193 19.24 8.95 -36.99
C ASP A 193 20.12 8.99 -38.25
N TYR A 194 21.43 8.82 -38.09
CA TYR A 194 22.35 8.69 -39.22
C TYR A 194 22.01 7.48 -40.11
N SER A 195 21.79 6.31 -39.51
CA SER A 195 21.46 5.09 -40.25
C SER A 195 20.12 5.21 -40.97
N ILE A 196 19.12 5.84 -40.35
CA ILE A 196 17.81 6.09 -40.97
C ILE A 196 17.99 7.00 -42.19
N LYS A 197 18.69 8.12 -42.04
CA LYS A 197 18.95 9.06 -43.14
C LYS A 197 19.68 8.41 -44.32
N GLU A 198 20.62 7.51 -44.03
CA GLU A 198 21.34 6.80 -45.09
C GLU A 198 20.43 5.80 -45.83
N LEU A 199 19.56 5.09 -45.10
CA LEU A 199 18.55 4.21 -45.71
C LEU A 199 17.52 5.02 -46.52
N GLU A 200 17.08 6.17 -46.03
CA GLU A 200 16.17 7.07 -46.77
C GLU A 200 16.77 7.52 -48.10
N LYS A 201 18.06 7.90 -48.13
CA LYS A 201 18.75 8.23 -49.39
C LYS A 201 18.81 7.04 -50.35
N GLN A 202 19.04 5.83 -49.84
CA GLN A 202 19.04 4.63 -50.68
C GLN A 202 17.66 4.37 -51.26
N ILE A 203 16.60 4.52 -50.45
CA ILE A 203 15.21 4.41 -50.91
C ILE A 203 14.94 5.43 -52.01
N GLU A 204 15.29 6.71 -51.80
CA GLU A 204 15.10 7.76 -52.80
C GLU A 204 15.85 7.48 -54.10
N TYR A 205 17.11 7.04 -54.01
CA TYR A 205 17.89 6.63 -55.17
C TYR A 205 17.20 5.50 -55.96
N TRP A 206 16.77 4.43 -55.27
CA TRP A 206 16.10 3.31 -55.92
C TRP A 206 14.76 3.71 -56.51
N GLU A 207 13.97 4.54 -55.82
CA GLU A 207 12.73 5.09 -56.38
C GLU A 207 12.97 5.89 -57.66
N CYS A 208 13.95 6.79 -57.67
CA CYS A 208 14.33 7.57 -58.86
C CYS A 208 14.79 6.67 -59.99
N LYS A 209 15.58 5.64 -59.68
CA LYS A 209 16.04 4.65 -60.66
C LYS A 209 14.87 3.89 -61.26
N TYR A 210 13.99 3.30 -60.44
CA TYR A 210 12.83 2.56 -60.93
C TYR A 210 11.88 3.43 -61.74
N LYS A 211 11.64 4.68 -61.33
CA LYS A 211 10.84 5.64 -62.11
C LYS A 211 11.45 5.91 -63.48
N THR A 212 12.77 6.06 -63.56
CA THR A 212 13.49 6.26 -64.84
C THR A 212 13.43 5.01 -65.71
N ASP A 213 13.79 3.85 -65.16
CA ASP A 213 13.80 2.57 -65.89
C ASP A 213 12.40 2.24 -66.42
N THR A 214 11.35 2.50 -65.64
CA THR A 214 9.95 2.30 -66.06
C THR A 214 9.60 3.20 -67.24
N LYS A 215 9.94 4.50 -67.17
CA LYS A 215 9.71 5.43 -68.29
C LYS A 215 10.45 5.00 -69.55
N GLU A 216 11.71 4.57 -69.45
CA GLU A 216 12.46 4.08 -70.60
C GLU A 216 11.83 2.82 -71.22
N ILE A 217 11.29 1.92 -70.40
CA ILE A 217 10.59 0.72 -70.88
C ILE A 217 9.28 1.12 -71.56
N ASP A 218 8.51 2.02 -70.95
CA ASP A 218 7.25 2.52 -71.52
C ASP A 218 7.49 3.22 -72.87
N GLU A 219 8.53 4.05 -72.97
CA GLU A 219 8.92 4.69 -74.24
C GLU A 219 9.33 3.65 -75.30
N LYS A 220 10.07 2.60 -74.92
CA LYS A 220 10.41 1.50 -75.84
C LYS A 220 9.17 0.74 -76.29
N LEU A 221 8.22 0.48 -75.39
CA LEU A 221 6.96 -0.17 -75.71
C LEU A 221 6.12 0.67 -76.67
N GLU A 222 6.00 1.97 -76.43
CA GLU A 222 5.25 2.89 -77.29
C GLU A 222 5.84 2.92 -78.71
N ASN A 223 7.17 3.01 -78.81
CA ASN A 223 7.85 2.94 -80.11
C ASN A 223 7.59 1.62 -80.83
N LEU A 224 7.62 0.48 -80.11
CA LEU A 224 7.31 -0.83 -80.70
C LEU A 224 5.86 -0.91 -81.17
N ILE A 225 4.90 -0.36 -80.42
CA ILE A 225 3.49 -0.28 -80.81
C ILE A 225 3.35 0.51 -82.11
N ILE A 226 3.97 1.69 -82.20
CA ILE A 226 3.96 2.52 -83.42
C ILE A 226 4.53 1.73 -84.61
N THR A 227 5.69 1.08 -84.46
CA THR A 227 6.28 0.29 -85.55
C THR A 227 5.39 -0.89 -85.97
N LEU A 228 4.70 -1.54 -85.02
CA LEU A 228 3.77 -2.63 -85.31
C LEU A 228 2.58 -2.12 -86.11
N GLU A 229 2.01 -0.97 -85.73
CA GLU A 229 0.92 -0.35 -86.47
C GLU A 229 1.33 0.02 -87.90
N GLU A 230 2.52 0.59 -88.08
CA GLU A 230 3.07 0.89 -89.41
C GLU A 230 3.22 -0.38 -90.25
N LYS A 231 3.80 -1.45 -89.70
CA LYS A 231 3.93 -2.73 -90.41
C LYS A 231 2.58 -3.37 -90.71
N THR A 232 1.60 -3.20 -89.84
CA THR A 232 0.23 -3.68 -90.09
C THR A 232 -0.39 -2.93 -91.27
N LYS A 233 -0.26 -1.60 -91.33
CA LYS A 233 -0.71 -0.79 -92.47
C LYS A 233 0.01 -1.17 -93.77
N GLU A 234 1.32 -1.41 -93.72
CA GLU A 234 2.09 -1.90 -94.87
C GLU A 234 1.52 -3.23 -95.39
N ILE A 235 1.30 -4.21 -94.51
CA ILE A 235 0.73 -5.52 -94.87
C ILE A 235 -0.67 -5.38 -95.46
N GLU A 236 -1.53 -4.54 -94.87
CA GLU A 236 -2.87 -4.29 -95.39
C GLU A 236 -2.83 -3.70 -96.81
N SER A 237 -1.93 -2.74 -97.06
CA SER A 237 -1.75 -2.16 -98.39
C SER A 237 -1.23 -3.19 -99.41
N LEU A 238 -0.28 -4.03 -99.01
CA LEU A 238 0.24 -5.11 -99.85
C LEU A 238 -0.85 -6.14 -100.16
N LYS A 239 -1.64 -6.52 -99.16
CA LYS A 239 -2.78 -7.45 -99.33
C LYS A 239 -3.82 -6.88 -100.30
N LYS A 240 -4.11 -5.58 -100.22
CA LYS A 240 -5.00 -4.91 -101.17
C LYS A 240 -4.46 -4.98 -102.59
N THR A 241 -3.21 -4.59 -102.82
CA THR A 241 -2.60 -4.64 -104.16
C THR A 241 -2.45 -6.07 -104.69
N PHE A 242 -2.19 -7.05 -103.82
CA PHE A 242 -2.17 -8.46 -104.18
C PHE A 242 -3.54 -8.91 -104.68
N ASN A 243 -4.61 -8.60 -103.93
CA ASN A 243 -5.97 -8.94 -104.33
C ASN A 243 -6.37 -8.30 -105.66
N GLU A 244 -6.04 -7.01 -105.87
CA GLU A 244 -6.29 -6.31 -107.14
C GLU A 244 -5.56 -6.96 -108.32
N ARG A 245 -4.29 -7.37 -108.13
CA ARG A 245 -3.53 -8.08 -109.17
C ARG A 245 -4.10 -9.47 -109.42
N GLN A 246 -4.51 -10.17 -108.36
CA GLN A 246 -5.11 -11.49 -108.45
C GLN A 246 -6.41 -11.44 -109.26
N THR A 247 -7.27 -10.45 -109.01
CA THR A 247 -8.50 -10.25 -109.81
C THR A 247 -8.20 -9.99 -111.28
N ILE A 248 -7.17 -9.17 -111.59
CA ILE A 248 -6.77 -8.91 -112.99
C ILE A 248 -6.27 -10.19 -113.68
N ILE A 249 -5.49 -11.03 -112.97
CA ILE A 249 -4.99 -12.30 -113.50
C ILE A 249 -6.15 -13.26 -113.78
N GLU A 250 -7.10 -13.35 -112.86
CA GLU A 250 -8.30 -14.19 -112.99
C GLU A 250 -9.17 -13.73 -114.16
N GLU A 251 -9.46 -12.42 -114.27
CA GLU A 251 -10.19 -11.83 -115.41
C GLU A 251 -9.47 -12.06 -116.75
N HIS A 252 -8.15 -11.91 -116.78
CA HIS A 252 -7.37 -12.16 -117.99
C HIS A 252 -7.39 -13.64 -118.39
N ALA A 253 -7.29 -14.55 -117.42
CA ALA A 253 -7.38 -15.99 -117.65
C ALA A 253 -8.77 -16.37 -118.18
N GLU A 254 -9.85 -15.84 -117.59
CA GLU A 254 -11.22 -16.06 -118.04
C GLU A 254 -11.44 -15.51 -119.46
N ASN A 255 -11.00 -14.28 -119.74
CA ASN A 255 -11.13 -13.69 -121.07
C ASN A 255 -10.33 -14.46 -122.12
N LYS A 256 -9.11 -14.91 -121.79
CA LYS A 256 -8.31 -15.75 -122.69
C LYS A 256 -9.01 -17.08 -122.98
N GLN A 257 -9.62 -17.71 -121.98
CA GLN A 257 -10.41 -18.92 -122.17
C GLN A 257 -11.62 -18.64 -123.09
N ARG A 258 -12.36 -17.55 -122.84
CA ARG A 258 -13.51 -17.13 -123.66
C ARG A 258 -13.13 -16.89 -125.11
N VAL A 259 -12.02 -16.21 -125.37
CA VAL A 259 -11.48 -15.96 -126.72
C VAL A 259 -11.09 -17.26 -127.42
N GLU A 260 -10.45 -18.20 -126.71
CA GLU A 260 -10.07 -19.50 -127.27
C GLU A 260 -11.30 -20.36 -127.60
N GLU A 261 -12.34 -20.33 -126.76
CA GLU A 261 -13.61 -21.01 -127.02
C GLU A 261 -14.34 -20.42 -128.24
N GLU A 262 -14.40 -19.10 -128.35
CA GLU A 262 -15.00 -18.42 -129.51
C GLU A 262 -14.22 -18.71 -130.80
N LYS A 263 -12.88 -18.68 -130.73
CA LYS A 263 -12.03 -19.06 -131.88
C LYS A 263 -12.29 -20.50 -132.31
N LYS A 264 -12.38 -21.45 -131.37
CA LYS A 264 -12.74 -22.85 -131.69
C LYS A 264 -14.12 -22.96 -132.33
N ARG A 265 -15.09 -22.14 -131.88
CA ARG A 265 -16.44 -22.07 -132.46
C ARG A 265 -16.41 -21.54 -133.89
N ILE A 266 -15.72 -20.43 -134.15
CA ILE A 266 -15.55 -19.83 -135.48
C ILE A 266 -14.83 -20.81 -136.41
N ASP A 267 -13.69 -21.36 -136.01
CA ASP A 267 -12.93 -22.34 -136.79
C ASP A 267 -13.80 -23.55 -137.17
N HIS A 268 -14.65 -24.02 -136.24
CA HIS A 268 -15.60 -25.09 -136.51
C HIS A 268 -16.67 -24.66 -137.53
N MET A 269 -17.25 -23.48 -137.38
CA MET A 269 -18.21 -22.91 -138.33
C MET A 269 -17.61 -22.76 -139.73
N GLU A 270 -16.40 -22.20 -139.85
CA GLU A 270 -15.68 -22.03 -141.12
C GLU A 270 -15.37 -23.38 -141.78
N LYS A 271 -14.91 -24.37 -141.01
CA LYS A 271 -14.70 -25.74 -141.50
C LYS A 271 -16.00 -26.34 -142.05
N MET A 272 -17.14 -26.15 -141.37
CA MET A 272 -18.43 -26.65 -141.85
C MET A 272 -18.94 -25.86 -143.06
N ALA A 273 -18.81 -24.53 -143.07
CA ALA A 273 -19.13 -23.69 -144.21
C ALA A 273 -18.32 -24.11 -145.44
N THR A 274 -17.02 -24.36 -145.29
CA THR A 274 -16.14 -24.86 -146.36
C THR A 274 -16.62 -26.22 -146.89
N LYS A 275 -17.02 -27.14 -146.01
CA LYS A 275 -17.61 -28.43 -146.43
C LYS A 275 -18.91 -28.26 -147.21
N ILE A 276 -19.81 -27.41 -146.74
CA ILE A 276 -21.09 -27.11 -147.41
C ILE A 276 -20.82 -26.47 -148.78
N GLN A 277 -19.93 -25.48 -148.84
CA GLN A 277 -19.56 -24.81 -150.07
C GLN A 277 -18.89 -25.78 -151.07
N ALA A 278 -17.98 -26.63 -150.62
CA ALA A 278 -17.35 -27.66 -151.45
C ALA A 278 -18.38 -28.68 -151.96
N TRP A 279 -19.31 -29.11 -151.11
CA TRP A 279 -20.43 -29.96 -151.50
C TRP A 279 -21.31 -29.29 -152.55
N TRP A 280 -21.64 -28.00 -152.37
CA TRP A 280 -22.45 -27.25 -153.32
C TRP A 280 -21.73 -27.03 -154.65
N ARG A 281 -20.47 -26.58 -154.64
CA ARG A 281 -19.65 -26.45 -155.86
C ARG A 281 -19.54 -27.78 -156.60
N GLY A 282 -19.24 -28.87 -155.89
CA GLY A 282 -19.23 -30.22 -156.47
C GLY A 282 -20.59 -30.65 -157.01
N THR A 283 -21.68 -30.27 -156.35
CA THR A 283 -23.06 -30.54 -156.80
C THR A 283 -23.42 -29.73 -158.04
N MET A 284 -23.05 -28.44 -158.12
CA MET A 284 -23.24 -27.61 -159.30
C MET A 284 -22.54 -28.20 -160.52
N VAL A 285 -21.30 -28.70 -160.35
CA VAL A 285 -20.56 -29.39 -161.42
C VAL A 285 -21.25 -30.71 -161.80
N ARG A 286 -21.56 -31.59 -160.85
CA ARG A 286 -22.17 -32.91 -161.12
C ARG A 286 -23.59 -32.84 -161.68
N ARG A 287 -24.40 -31.87 -161.23
CA ARG A 287 -25.79 -31.65 -161.67
C ARG A 287 -25.92 -30.63 -162.81
N ARG A 288 -24.81 -30.07 -163.30
CA ARG A 288 -24.73 -29.17 -164.47
C ARG A 288 -25.56 -27.89 -164.31
N LEU A 289 -25.44 -27.26 -163.14
CA LEU A 289 -26.12 -26.01 -162.82
C LEU A 289 -25.20 -24.82 -163.12
N GLY A 290 -25.77 -23.71 -163.62
CA GLY A 290 -25.04 -22.45 -163.85
C GLY A 290 -23.98 -22.52 -164.97
N PRO A 291 -22.80 -21.86 -164.81
CA PRO A 291 -21.75 -21.75 -165.85
C PRO A 291 -21.14 -23.09 -166.31
N PHE A 292 -21.36 -24.17 -165.55
CA PHE A 292 -20.83 -25.51 -165.83
C PHE A 292 -21.73 -26.36 -166.74
N LYS A 293 -22.81 -25.78 -167.26
CA LYS A 293 -23.75 -26.48 -168.16
C LYS A 293 -23.10 -26.93 -169.47
N HIS A 294 -21.98 -26.31 -169.86
CA HIS A 294 -21.32 -26.47 -171.16
C HIS A 294 -19.95 -27.19 -171.11
N LEU A 295 -19.39 -27.43 -169.92
CA LEU A 295 -17.97 -27.77 -169.76
C LEU A 295 -17.61 -29.25 -169.93
N LEU A 296 -18.58 -30.14 -170.15
CA LEU A 296 -18.33 -31.55 -170.49
C LEU A 296 -19.39 -32.04 -171.49
N GLY A 297 -18.93 -32.62 -172.61
CA GLY A 297 -19.75 -33.20 -173.68
C GLY A 297 -20.71 -34.35 -173.25
N PRO A 298 -21.47 -34.94 -174.18
CA PRO A 298 -22.62 -35.80 -173.89
C PRO A 298 -22.28 -37.00 -173.00
N ARG A 299 -23.20 -37.24 -172.06
CA ARG A 299 -23.13 -38.17 -170.92
C ARG A 299 -22.99 -39.63 -171.42
N LYS A 300 -21.83 -40.28 -171.25
CA LYS A 300 -21.77 -41.76 -171.35
C LYS A 300 -22.50 -42.35 -170.13
N LYS A 301 -23.64 -42.99 -170.38
CA LYS A 301 -24.41 -43.76 -169.39
C LYS A 301 -23.59 -45.00 -168.99
N SER A 302 -22.88 -44.96 -167.86
CA SER A 302 -22.33 -46.16 -167.25
C SER A 302 -23.34 -46.75 -166.25
N ILE A 303 -24.00 -47.79 -166.75
CA ILE A 303 -24.60 -48.97 -166.14
C ILE A 303 -24.49 -49.10 -164.60
N LYS A 304 -25.64 -49.35 -163.97
CA LYS A 304 -25.85 -49.75 -162.58
C LYS A 304 -25.15 -51.10 -162.27
N LYS A 305 -24.48 -51.22 -161.13
CA LYS A 305 -24.35 -52.48 -160.35
C LYS A 305 -24.44 -52.18 -158.84
N PRO A 306 -24.95 -53.14 -158.03
CA PRO A 306 -25.73 -52.86 -156.82
C PRO A 306 -24.92 -52.85 -155.52
N LEU A 307 -25.49 -52.20 -154.51
CA LEU A 307 -25.10 -52.27 -153.10
C LEU A 307 -25.04 -53.72 -152.61
N ILE A 308 -23.94 -54.08 -151.94
CA ILE A 308 -23.93 -55.09 -150.89
C ILE A 308 -23.37 -54.44 -149.62
N ASN A 309 -24.26 -54.36 -148.62
CA ASN A 309 -23.96 -54.05 -147.23
C ASN A 309 -23.45 -55.30 -146.49
N LYS A 310 -22.78 -55.03 -145.35
CA LYS A 310 -22.42 -55.87 -144.17
C LYS A 310 -20.89 -55.94 -144.00
N GLY A 311 -20.28 -55.69 -142.84
CA GLY A 311 -20.74 -55.45 -141.48
C GLY A 311 -19.55 -55.22 -140.54
N LYS A 312 -19.86 -54.82 -139.30
CA LYS A 312 -19.06 -54.27 -138.20
C LYS A 312 -18.01 -55.21 -137.52
N LYS A 313 -16.89 -54.57 -137.06
CA LYS A 313 -16.16 -54.62 -135.74
C LYS A 313 -15.52 -55.93 -135.22
N PRO A 314 -14.65 -55.92 -134.15
CA PRO A 314 -13.67 -54.92 -133.63
C PRO A 314 -12.29 -55.54 -133.17
N LYS A 315 -11.26 -54.73 -132.85
CA LYS A 315 -10.11 -55.08 -131.94
C LYS A 315 -9.50 -53.80 -131.32
N SER A 316 -9.60 -53.58 -130.00
CA SER A 316 -8.55 -53.66 -128.94
C SER A 316 -7.34 -52.75 -129.20
N LYS A 317 -6.90 -51.84 -128.33
CA LYS A 317 -6.73 -51.83 -126.87
C LYS A 317 -6.85 -50.41 -126.33
#